data_AF-A0A640KRV6-F1
#
_entry.id   AF-A0A640KRV6-F1
#
_cell.length_a   1.000
_cell.length_b   1.000
_cell.length_c   1.000
_cell.angle_alpha   90.00
_cell.angle_beta   90.00
_cell.angle_gamma   90.00
#
_symmetry.space_group_name_H-M   'P 1'
#
loop_
_entity.id
_entity.type
_entity.pdbx_description
1 polymer ?
#
loop_
_entity_poly.entity_id
_entity_poly.type
_entity_poly.pdbx_seq_one_letter_code
_entity_poly.pdbx_strand_id
1 'polypeptide(L)'
;MLTDVLLHSSSCISLIIFIPFFVVLCYRALHPFSFFPPSFVVSSMLLWNGHWATHPNTLQVLDLLISSAIPHAVGHIFFCGTSHHTPAAQMHDQKKKEKQLLSPEAKAAAVQENERVGALYQCVLASRKAHEYNSETLANTEALLLAVPEAYTVYNCRRLALEAVASTQPCADTSESVTEVSSAEAEVTKAPSRQEWLLQELQLNSKVLLQNYKNYNAFLHRHWILDQLEVLAKWEMQQAAEQAAEHAAGASVNVTPPATYELLCSLLRKERAQCEQLLQMDERNFHAWNYRRCVQTQEHRVTQLAAAYRPADAPLVSAEDATQPPTSSMASPTFFSTEEAAELAYTTHKIKNNFSNYSAWHQRSLAITSAVKRWQRQQQKEDVVTMAGDVQQQQQQAWRAALLTQLREDIEFLKQAVYCDPNDQSAWFYAPFVFQLLRRQYCLEDEEGEAAALEESFIDSVIELVAEADKSGTEDELYMPYYFLLDQLVTLQAASQGKVLPSTAVSSVSCTRSSVSLKRHITAMCLKVPSLLACENDEVAGDGNLSARRRCFDYLHTRLWKADTLRRCLYDDLFQRALVGCHS
;
A
#
# COMPACT_ATOMS: atom_id res chain seq x y z
N MET A 1 16.35 -11.87 -43.66
CA MET A 1 16.83 -10.49 -43.36
C MET A 1 16.23 -9.98 -42.07
N LEU A 2 16.55 -10.62 -40.94
CA LEU A 2 16.22 -10.17 -39.57
C LEU A 2 17.10 -10.95 -38.57
N THR A 3 18.39 -11.08 -38.90
CA THR A 3 19.37 -11.85 -38.09
C THR A 3 20.62 -11.04 -37.71
N ASP A 4 20.72 -9.74 -38.07
CA ASP A 4 21.97 -8.97 -37.92
C ASP A 4 21.86 -7.69 -37.06
N VAL A 5 20.95 -7.61 -36.07
CA VAL A 5 20.86 -6.40 -35.19
C VAL A 5 21.06 -6.70 -33.69
N LEU A 6 21.42 -7.93 -33.30
CA LEU A 6 21.62 -8.30 -31.88
C LEU A 6 23.07 -8.60 -31.49
N LEU A 7 24.03 -7.88 -32.09
CA LEU A 7 25.44 -7.92 -31.70
C LEU A 7 25.99 -6.50 -31.56
N HIS A 8 25.54 -5.77 -30.54
CA HIS A 8 26.32 -4.74 -29.82
C HIS A 8 25.49 -4.09 -28.70
N SER A 9 25.47 -4.71 -27.52
CA SER A 9 25.27 -4.01 -26.24
C SER A 9 25.64 -4.94 -25.08
N SER A 10 26.89 -4.87 -24.63
CA SER A 10 27.35 -5.53 -23.40
C SER A 10 26.82 -4.78 -22.19
N SER A 11 25.73 -5.25 -21.57
CA SER A 11 25.28 -4.84 -20.23
C SER A 11 24.27 -5.86 -19.66
N CYS A 12 24.77 -7.01 -19.21
CA CYS A 12 23.96 -8.01 -18.53
C CYS A 12 23.94 -7.78 -17.00
N ILE A 13 23.34 -6.67 -16.55
CA ILE A 13 22.88 -6.48 -15.15
C ILE A 13 21.49 -5.80 -15.19
N SER A 14 20.57 -6.33 -15.99
CA SER A 14 19.19 -5.78 -16.02
C SER A 14 18.10 -6.85 -16.10
N LEU A 15 18.44 -8.13 -16.00
CA LEU A 15 17.46 -9.20 -16.22
C LEU A 15 16.47 -9.43 -15.06
N ILE A 16 16.69 -8.89 -13.87
CA ILE A 16 15.72 -9.03 -12.74
C ILE A 16 14.68 -7.89 -12.74
N ILE A 17 14.95 -6.77 -13.43
CA ILE A 17 14.02 -5.63 -13.56
C ILE A 17 13.14 -5.75 -14.82
N PHE A 18 13.52 -6.59 -15.79
CA PHE A 18 12.83 -6.70 -17.09
C PHE A 18 11.79 -7.80 -17.21
N ILE A 19 11.67 -8.75 -16.27
CA ILE A 19 10.66 -9.82 -16.34
C ILE A 19 9.22 -9.25 -16.37
N PRO A 20 8.85 -8.21 -15.58
CA PRO A 20 7.53 -7.59 -15.69
C PRO A 20 7.33 -6.91 -17.06
N PHE A 21 8.37 -6.30 -17.61
CA PHE A 21 8.32 -5.60 -18.91
C PHE A 21 8.22 -6.57 -20.10
N PHE A 22 8.89 -7.72 -20.03
CA PHE A 22 8.89 -8.73 -21.08
C PHE A 22 7.54 -9.47 -21.17
N VAL A 23 6.88 -9.72 -20.03
CA VAL A 23 5.52 -10.25 -19.96
C VAL A 23 4.50 -9.25 -20.53
N VAL A 24 4.66 -7.96 -20.22
CA VAL A 24 3.83 -6.87 -20.80
C VAL A 24 4.02 -6.74 -22.32
N LEU A 25 5.24 -6.91 -22.83
CA LEU A 25 5.56 -6.85 -24.26
C LEU A 25 5.03 -8.07 -25.04
N CYS A 26 5.18 -9.29 -24.51
CA CYS A 26 4.66 -10.51 -25.14
C CYS A 26 3.12 -10.54 -25.15
N TYR A 27 2.46 -10.00 -24.12
CA TYR A 27 1.00 -9.88 -24.06
C TYR A 27 0.44 -8.81 -25.01
N ARG A 28 1.13 -7.66 -25.17
CA ARG A 28 0.79 -6.63 -26.17
C ARG A 28 0.87 -7.13 -27.61
N ALA A 29 1.80 -8.06 -27.90
CA ALA A 29 1.91 -8.68 -29.21
C ALA A 29 0.74 -9.63 -29.52
N LEU A 30 0.04 -10.15 -28.50
CA LEU A 30 -1.09 -11.05 -28.64
C LEU A 30 -2.46 -10.35 -28.50
N HIS A 31 -2.54 -9.20 -27.78
CA HIS A 31 -3.79 -8.46 -27.53
C HIS A 31 -3.62 -6.92 -27.60
N PRO A 32 -3.71 -6.30 -28.78
CA PRO A 32 -3.38 -4.89 -28.99
C PRO A 32 -4.40 -3.84 -28.48
N PHE A 33 -5.56 -4.25 -27.94
CA PHE A 33 -6.68 -3.34 -27.62
C PHE A 33 -7.15 -3.36 -26.15
N SER A 34 -6.27 -3.64 -25.18
CA SER A 34 -6.61 -3.57 -23.75
C SER A 34 -5.58 -2.74 -22.98
N PHE A 35 -6.07 -1.75 -22.21
CA PHE A 35 -5.27 -0.96 -21.26
C PHE A 35 -5.50 -1.49 -19.84
N PHE A 36 -4.42 -1.70 -19.08
CA PHE A 36 -4.49 -2.07 -17.66
C PHE A 36 -4.75 -0.84 -16.78
N PRO A 37 -5.59 -0.94 -15.73
CA PRO A 37 -5.57 0.00 -14.62
C PRO A 37 -4.31 -0.24 -13.74
N PRO A 38 -3.83 0.77 -12.99
CA PRO A 38 -2.66 0.65 -12.10
C PRO A 38 -2.78 -0.47 -11.05
N SER A 39 -4.01 -0.90 -10.76
CA SER A 39 -4.31 -1.99 -9.84
C SER A 39 -3.82 -3.36 -10.33
N PHE A 40 -3.50 -3.55 -11.60
CA PHE A 40 -3.07 -4.87 -12.11
C PHE A 40 -1.58 -5.14 -11.89
N VAL A 41 -0.71 -4.13 -11.98
CA VAL A 41 0.73 -4.28 -11.63
C VAL A 41 0.89 -4.57 -10.13
N VAL A 42 0.04 -3.94 -9.30
CA VAL A 42 0.00 -4.16 -7.84
C VAL A 42 -0.73 -5.45 -7.46
N SER A 43 -1.82 -5.82 -8.15
CA SER A 43 -2.56 -7.08 -7.90
C SER A 43 -1.78 -8.32 -8.34
N SER A 44 -0.93 -8.21 -9.37
CA SER A 44 -0.01 -9.29 -9.78
C SER A 44 1.05 -9.55 -8.70
N MET A 45 1.50 -8.50 -8.00
CA MET A 45 2.39 -8.63 -6.84
C MET A 45 1.67 -9.09 -5.57
N LEU A 46 0.39 -8.77 -5.39
CA LEU A 46 -0.42 -9.23 -4.25
C LEU A 46 -0.91 -10.68 -4.40
N LEU A 47 -1.24 -11.14 -5.61
CA LEU A 47 -1.57 -12.55 -5.89
C LEU A 47 -0.36 -13.47 -5.75
N TRP A 48 0.86 -12.94 -5.91
CA TRP A 48 2.10 -13.64 -5.56
C TRP A 48 2.20 -13.92 -4.04
N ASN A 49 1.64 -13.04 -3.20
CA ASN A 49 1.76 -13.09 -1.74
C ASN A 49 0.63 -13.86 -1.02
N GLY A 50 -0.38 -14.35 -1.75
CA GLY A 50 -1.60 -14.85 -1.11
C GLY A 50 -1.72 -16.37 -0.95
N HIS A 51 -1.19 -17.18 -1.86
CA HIS A 51 -1.56 -18.61 -1.95
C HIS A 51 -0.44 -19.61 -2.28
N TRP A 52 0.81 -19.16 -2.51
CA TRP A 52 1.89 -20.05 -2.97
C TRP A 52 2.98 -20.35 -1.93
N ALA A 53 2.87 -19.78 -0.73
CA ALA A 53 3.89 -19.89 0.33
C ALA A 53 3.74 -21.12 1.25
N THR A 54 2.92 -22.11 0.90
CA THR A 54 2.66 -23.28 1.77
C THR A 54 2.96 -24.64 1.14
N HIS A 55 3.42 -24.72 -0.12
CA HIS A 55 3.71 -26.01 -0.77
C HIS A 55 5.22 -26.22 -1.06
N PRO A 56 5.82 -27.35 -0.60
CA PRO A 56 7.24 -27.67 -0.82
C PRO A 56 7.64 -27.83 -2.30
N ASN A 57 6.69 -28.13 -3.19
CA ASN A 57 6.97 -28.44 -4.60
C ASN A 57 7.14 -27.19 -5.49
N THR A 58 6.85 -25.99 -4.98
CA THR A 58 7.01 -24.74 -5.76
C THR A 58 8.48 -24.32 -5.89
N LEU A 59 9.32 -24.65 -4.91
CA LEU A 59 10.76 -24.37 -4.93
C LEU A 59 11.50 -25.21 -5.99
N GLN A 60 11.07 -26.46 -6.22
CA GLN A 60 11.66 -27.32 -7.26
C GLN A 60 11.40 -26.84 -8.69
N VAL A 61 10.25 -26.20 -8.95
CA VAL A 61 9.91 -25.68 -10.29
C VAL A 61 10.70 -24.40 -10.60
N LEU A 62 10.97 -23.55 -9.59
CA LEU A 62 11.86 -22.40 -9.73
C LEU A 62 13.32 -22.82 -9.93
N ASP A 63 13.79 -23.87 -9.23
CA ASP A 63 15.16 -24.38 -9.38
C ASP A 63 15.41 -25.03 -10.76
N LEU A 64 14.40 -25.67 -11.36
CA LEU A 64 14.47 -26.23 -12.72
C LEU A 64 14.50 -25.13 -13.81
N LEU A 65 13.78 -24.03 -13.60
CA LEU A 65 13.79 -22.87 -14.51
C LEU A 65 15.08 -22.04 -14.42
N ILE A 66 15.69 -21.97 -13.23
CA ILE A 66 16.96 -21.26 -13.03
C ILE A 66 18.16 -22.11 -13.48
N SER A 67 18.14 -23.43 -13.28
CA SER A 67 19.22 -24.33 -13.70
C SER A 67 19.31 -24.52 -15.22
N SER A 68 18.20 -24.37 -15.96
CA SER A 68 18.20 -24.56 -17.43
C SER A 68 18.63 -23.32 -18.23
N ALA A 69 18.72 -22.15 -17.59
CA ALA A 69 18.97 -20.87 -18.27
C ALA A 69 20.42 -20.35 -18.17
N ILE A 70 21.33 -21.00 -17.45
CA ILE A 70 22.73 -20.53 -17.33
C ILE A 70 23.72 -21.69 -17.35
N PRO A 71 24.30 -22.00 -18.53
CA PRO A 71 25.62 -22.64 -18.53
C PRO A 71 26.67 -21.98 -19.43
N HIS A 72 26.60 -20.68 -19.78
CA HIS A 72 27.66 -20.05 -20.59
C HIS A 72 28.09 -18.60 -20.27
N ALA A 73 27.70 -18.02 -19.13
CA ALA A 73 28.08 -16.63 -18.79
C ALA A 73 28.94 -16.47 -17.52
N VAL A 74 29.62 -17.53 -17.06
CA VAL A 74 30.52 -17.47 -15.91
C VAL A 74 31.93 -17.84 -16.37
N GLY A 75 32.64 -16.86 -16.90
CA GLY A 75 34.03 -17.05 -17.35
C GLY A 75 34.69 -15.80 -17.93
N HIS A 76 33.93 -14.80 -18.37
CA HIS A 76 34.49 -13.63 -19.07
C HIS A 76 34.37 -12.27 -18.35
N ILE A 77 33.83 -12.21 -17.12
CA ILE A 77 33.66 -10.94 -16.39
C ILE A 77 34.72 -10.72 -15.29
N PHE A 78 35.58 -11.71 -15.01
CA PHE A 78 36.59 -11.62 -13.95
C PHE A 78 38.03 -11.75 -14.47
N PHE A 79 38.39 -11.05 -15.55
CA PHE A 79 39.81 -10.75 -15.82
C PHE A 79 39.89 -9.52 -16.74
N CYS A 80 39.78 -8.33 -16.16
CA CYS A 80 40.41 -7.14 -16.73
C CYS A 80 40.86 -6.24 -15.58
N GLY A 81 42.03 -6.56 -15.04
CA GLY A 81 42.80 -5.63 -14.22
C GLY A 81 43.38 -4.56 -15.14
N THR A 82 42.72 -3.41 -15.21
CA THR A 82 43.36 -2.16 -15.63
C THR A 82 42.89 -1.04 -14.71
N SER A 83 43.88 -0.39 -14.12
CA SER A 83 43.82 0.72 -13.17
C SER A 83 42.99 1.90 -13.65
N HIS A 84 41.69 1.92 -13.35
CA HIS A 84 40.90 3.15 -13.29
C HIS A 84 39.89 3.06 -12.16
N HIS A 85 40.06 3.94 -11.16
CA HIS A 85 39.09 4.16 -10.10
C HIS A 85 37.74 4.64 -10.68
N THR A 86 36.77 3.74 -10.79
CA THR A 86 35.36 4.08 -10.92
C THR A 86 34.79 4.33 -9.52
N PRO A 87 34.24 5.53 -9.23
CA PRO A 87 33.61 5.80 -7.94
C PRO A 87 32.27 5.08 -7.83
N ALA A 88 31.93 4.68 -6.60
CA ALA A 88 30.66 4.06 -6.22
C ALA A 88 29.45 4.78 -6.85
N ALA A 89 28.49 4.00 -7.33
CA ALA A 89 27.24 4.48 -7.90
C ALA A 89 26.50 5.38 -6.88
N GLN A 90 26.40 6.67 -7.20
CA GLN A 90 25.59 7.67 -6.52
C GLN A 90 24.12 7.45 -6.90
N MET A 91 23.20 7.23 -5.94
CA MET A 91 21.79 6.93 -6.29
C MET A 91 20.73 7.98 -5.88
N HIS A 92 20.83 8.70 -4.76
CA HIS A 92 19.81 9.72 -4.40
C HIS A 92 20.40 10.98 -3.73
N ASP A 93 19.95 12.16 -4.18
CA ASP A 93 20.10 13.52 -3.60
C ASP A 93 21.48 13.98 -3.08
N GLN A 94 22.57 13.31 -3.47
CA GLN A 94 23.91 13.83 -3.27
C GLN A 94 24.16 14.94 -4.28
N LYS A 95 24.07 16.21 -3.85
CA LYS A 95 24.59 17.34 -4.63
C LYS A 95 25.97 16.96 -5.12
N LYS A 96 26.25 17.17 -6.42
CA LYS A 96 27.57 16.92 -7.02
C LYS A 96 28.59 17.82 -6.32
N LYS A 97 29.12 17.37 -5.19
CA LYS A 97 30.24 18.02 -4.53
C LYS A 97 31.38 17.97 -5.53
N GLU A 98 32.11 19.07 -5.72
CA GLU A 98 33.42 19.01 -6.35
C GLU A 98 34.17 17.83 -5.74
N LYS A 99 34.91 17.06 -6.55
CA LYS A 99 35.66 15.88 -6.08
C LYS A 99 36.53 16.31 -4.89
N GLN A 100 36.02 16.12 -3.67
CA GLN A 100 36.81 16.28 -2.47
C GLN A 100 37.86 15.18 -2.57
N LEU A 101 39.10 15.58 -2.81
CA LEU A 101 40.24 14.70 -2.74
C LEU A 101 40.29 14.16 -1.32
N LEU A 102 39.77 12.94 -1.14
CA LEU A 102 39.88 12.21 0.12
C LEU A 102 41.36 12.21 0.55
N SER A 103 41.61 12.41 1.84
CA SER A 103 42.97 12.29 2.38
C SER A 103 43.52 10.89 2.07
N PRO A 104 44.86 10.72 1.94
CA PRO A 104 45.46 9.41 1.75
C PRO A 104 44.99 8.38 2.79
N GLU A 105 44.83 8.82 4.03
CA GLU A 105 44.32 8.01 5.13
C GLU A 105 42.85 7.59 4.93
N ALA A 106 41.97 8.51 4.54
CA ALA A 106 40.57 8.18 4.26
C ALA A 106 40.41 7.23 3.07
N LYS A 107 41.31 7.33 2.07
CA LYS A 107 41.36 6.37 0.95
C LYS A 107 41.80 5.00 1.43
N ALA A 108 42.84 4.91 2.26
CA ALA A 108 43.32 3.66 2.82
C ALA A 108 42.23 2.98 3.68
N ALA A 109 41.55 3.75 4.53
CA ALA A 109 40.44 3.25 5.34
C ALA A 109 39.26 2.74 4.50
N ALA A 110 38.89 3.45 3.43
CA ALA A 110 37.84 2.99 2.51
C ALA A 110 38.23 1.71 1.76
N VAL A 111 39.50 1.55 1.38
CA VAL A 111 40.00 0.31 0.76
C VAL A 111 39.93 -0.85 1.76
N GLN A 112 40.40 -0.63 2.99
CA GLN A 112 40.35 -1.65 4.05
C GLN A 112 38.91 -2.07 4.37
N GLU A 113 37.98 -1.12 4.43
CA GLU A 113 36.57 -1.42 4.66
C GLU A 113 35.94 -2.20 3.50
N ASN A 114 36.27 -1.85 2.24
CA ASN A 114 35.83 -2.60 1.08
C ASN A 114 36.36 -4.04 1.06
N GLU A 115 37.62 -4.25 1.44
CA GLU A 115 38.23 -5.58 1.58
C GLU A 115 37.51 -6.40 2.66
N ARG A 116 37.25 -5.79 3.82
CA ARG A 116 36.52 -6.40 4.94
C ARG A 116 35.11 -6.81 4.51
N VAL A 117 34.36 -5.91 3.87
CA VAL A 117 33.00 -6.19 3.36
C VAL A 117 33.03 -7.27 2.27
N GLY A 118 34.02 -7.24 1.39
CA GLY A 118 34.22 -8.26 0.36
C GLY A 118 34.46 -9.65 0.95
N ALA A 119 35.29 -9.76 1.99
CA ALA A 119 35.53 -11.00 2.70
C ALA A 119 34.25 -11.52 3.39
N LEU A 120 33.48 -10.64 4.04
CA LEU A 120 32.20 -11.01 4.65
C LEU A 120 31.20 -11.57 3.64
N TYR A 121 31.08 -10.95 2.47
CA TYR A 121 30.25 -11.48 1.37
C TYR A 121 30.70 -12.88 0.95
N GLN A 122 32.01 -13.11 0.81
CA GLN A 122 32.54 -14.43 0.44
C GLN A 122 32.19 -15.49 1.48
N CYS A 123 32.36 -15.20 2.77
CA CYS A 123 32.01 -16.11 3.85
C CYS A 123 30.51 -16.46 3.84
N VAL A 124 29.63 -15.45 3.78
CA VAL A 124 28.17 -15.67 3.79
C VAL A 124 27.71 -16.46 2.56
N LEU A 125 28.28 -16.17 1.38
CA LEU A 125 27.97 -16.90 0.15
C LEU A 125 28.51 -18.33 0.16
N ALA A 126 29.64 -18.58 0.81
CA ALA A 126 30.17 -19.93 1.00
C ALA A 126 29.24 -20.77 1.90
N SER A 127 28.82 -20.23 3.05
CA SER A 127 27.82 -20.86 3.92
C SER A 127 26.53 -21.18 3.16
N ARG A 128 26.04 -20.23 2.36
CA ARG A 128 24.86 -20.44 1.51
C ARG A 128 25.06 -21.58 0.51
N LYS A 129 26.20 -21.62 -0.19
CA LYS A 129 26.50 -22.64 -1.20
C LYS A 129 26.63 -24.03 -0.57
N ALA A 130 27.22 -24.11 0.61
CA ALA A 130 27.36 -25.36 1.36
C ALA A 130 26.06 -25.78 2.07
N HIS A 131 25.07 -24.88 2.18
CA HIS A 131 23.90 -25.04 3.04
C HIS A 131 24.25 -25.30 4.52
N GLU A 132 25.43 -24.82 4.93
CA GLU A 132 25.94 -24.95 6.29
C GLU A 132 25.71 -23.62 7.02
N TYR A 133 24.71 -23.60 7.91
CA TYR A 133 24.35 -22.42 8.66
C TYR A 133 24.56 -22.65 10.17
N ASN A 134 25.25 -21.71 10.81
CA ASN A 134 25.72 -21.84 12.20
C ASN A 134 25.93 -20.46 12.85
N SER A 135 26.42 -20.44 14.09
CA SER A 135 26.71 -19.21 14.84
C SER A 135 27.72 -18.29 14.16
N GLU A 136 28.70 -18.83 13.43
CA GLU A 136 29.65 -18.04 12.64
C GLU A 136 28.94 -17.33 11.48
N THR A 137 28.00 -18.01 10.83
CA THR A 137 27.16 -17.42 9.78
C THR A 137 26.32 -16.27 10.35
N LEU A 138 25.79 -16.40 11.57
CA LEU A 138 25.09 -15.29 12.24
C LEU A 138 26.02 -14.10 12.52
N ALA A 139 27.23 -14.33 13.01
CA ALA A 139 28.19 -13.24 13.24
C ALA A 139 28.58 -12.53 11.94
N ASN A 140 28.85 -13.29 10.87
CA ASN A 140 29.20 -12.75 9.56
C ASN A 140 28.05 -11.98 8.93
N THR A 141 26.81 -12.48 9.01
CA THR A 141 25.63 -11.77 8.49
C THR A 141 25.33 -10.50 9.29
N GLU A 142 25.51 -10.48 10.61
CA GLU A 142 25.36 -9.27 11.43
C GLU A 142 26.37 -8.19 11.01
N ALA A 143 27.65 -8.56 10.97
CA ALA A 143 28.72 -7.64 10.59
C ALA A 143 28.51 -7.09 9.17
N LEU A 144 27.95 -7.89 8.27
CA LEU A 144 27.65 -7.48 6.91
C LEU A 144 26.41 -6.58 6.82
N LEU A 145 25.33 -6.87 7.55
CA LEU A 145 24.12 -6.03 7.54
C LEU A 145 24.35 -4.66 8.19
N LEU A 146 25.25 -4.58 9.18
CA LEU A 146 25.64 -3.30 9.79
C LEU A 146 26.55 -2.45 8.88
N ALA A 147 27.17 -3.05 7.86
CA ALA A 147 28.01 -2.37 6.88
C ALA A 147 27.25 -2.07 5.58
N VAL A 148 26.42 -3.02 5.13
CA VAL A 148 25.62 -2.96 3.91
C VAL A 148 24.18 -3.38 4.23
N PRO A 149 23.36 -2.46 4.76
CA PRO A 149 21.95 -2.72 5.08
C PRO A 149 21.14 -3.30 3.91
N GLU A 150 21.43 -2.90 2.67
CA GLU A 150 20.63 -3.29 1.49
C GLU A 150 20.93 -4.71 0.97
N ALA A 151 21.80 -5.47 1.64
CA ALA A 151 22.25 -6.78 1.19
C ALA A 151 21.13 -7.85 1.30
N TYR A 152 20.21 -7.88 0.34
CA TYR A 152 19.02 -8.74 0.33
C TYR A 152 19.30 -10.21 0.69
N THR A 153 20.25 -10.85 0.00
CA THR A 153 20.57 -12.27 0.20
C THR A 153 21.02 -12.56 1.63
N VAL A 154 21.66 -11.59 2.29
CA VAL A 154 22.19 -11.74 3.65
C VAL A 154 21.07 -11.90 4.67
N TYR A 155 19.93 -11.21 4.50
CA TYR A 155 18.75 -11.44 5.35
C TYR A 155 18.21 -12.86 5.23
N ASN A 156 18.18 -13.42 4.01
CA ASN A 156 17.73 -14.79 3.79
C ASN A 156 18.68 -15.79 4.46
N CYS A 157 19.99 -15.64 4.23
CA CYS A 157 21.01 -16.45 4.89
C CYS A 157 20.95 -16.34 6.41
N ARG A 158 20.68 -15.13 6.92
CA ARG A 158 20.52 -14.88 8.35
C ARG A 158 19.33 -15.65 8.89
N ARG A 159 18.13 -15.58 8.28
CA ARG A 159 16.96 -16.36 8.72
C ARG A 159 17.21 -17.87 8.75
N LEU A 160 17.88 -18.41 7.74
CA LEU A 160 18.26 -19.83 7.71
C LEU A 160 19.25 -20.19 8.82
N ALA A 161 20.24 -19.33 9.06
CA ALA A 161 21.17 -19.51 10.17
C ALA A 161 20.50 -19.37 11.53
N LEU A 162 19.50 -18.49 11.62
CA LEU A 162 18.73 -18.35 12.83
C LEU A 162 18.02 -19.69 13.12
N GLU A 163 17.24 -20.20 12.17
CA GLU A 163 16.51 -21.46 12.30
C GLU A 163 17.42 -22.68 12.59
N ALA A 164 18.58 -22.74 11.93
CA ALA A 164 19.55 -23.81 12.14
C ALA A 164 20.12 -23.80 13.57
N VAL A 165 20.55 -22.63 14.06
CA VAL A 165 21.11 -22.50 15.41
C VAL A 165 20.06 -22.83 16.47
N ALA A 166 18.82 -22.35 16.29
CA ALA A 166 17.71 -22.67 17.20
C ALA A 166 17.41 -24.18 17.27
N SER A 167 17.58 -24.91 16.16
CA SER A 167 17.35 -26.36 16.11
C SER A 167 18.47 -27.16 16.78
N THR A 168 19.69 -26.62 16.82
CA THR A 168 20.86 -27.28 17.43
C THR A 168 21.01 -27.03 18.93
N GLN A 169 20.37 -25.99 19.47
CA GLN A 169 20.36 -25.73 20.91
C GLN A 169 19.23 -26.54 21.55
N PRO A 170 19.49 -27.36 22.58
CA PRO A 170 18.42 -27.99 23.34
C PRO A 170 17.59 -26.88 23.97
N CYS A 171 16.36 -26.73 23.50
CA CYS A 171 15.41 -25.80 24.06
C CYS A 171 15.20 -26.19 25.53
N ALA A 172 15.50 -25.28 26.46
CA ALA A 172 15.35 -25.48 27.91
C ALA A 172 13.88 -25.63 28.37
N ASP A 173 12.95 -25.83 27.43
CA ASP A 173 11.51 -25.90 27.66
C ASP A 173 11.02 -27.33 27.93
N THR A 174 11.90 -28.33 27.93
CA THR A 174 11.60 -29.67 28.45
C THR A 174 12.07 -29.79 29.89
N SER A 175 11.12 -29.65 30.82
CA SER A 175 11.28 -30.06 32.22
C SER A 175 11.42 -31.58 32.30
N GLU A 176 12.60 -32.12 31.98
CA GLU A 176 12.98 -33.47 32.42
C GLU A 176 13.99 -33.38 33.58
N SER A 177 13.66 -34.11 34.63
CA SER A 177 14.35 -34.18 35.92
C SER A 177 15.84 -34.48 35.75
N VAL A 178 16.70 -33.52 36.08
CA VAL A 178 18.13 -33.78 36.28
C VAL A 178 18.33 -34.27 37.70
N THR A 179 18.68 -35.55 37.82
CA THR A 179 19.23 -36.11 39.06
C THR A 179 20.61 -35.50 39.30
N GLU A 180 20.78 -34.88 40.46
CA GLU A 180 22.01 -34.27 40.93
C GLU A 180 23.17 -35.27 40.98
N VAL A 181 24.29 -34.98 40.29
CA VAL A 181 25.64 -35.30 40.78
C VAL A 181 26.66 -34.23 40.35
N SER A 182 27.08 -33.44 41.35
CA SER A 182 28.35 -32.73 41.62
C SER A 182 29.22 -32.04 40.54
N SER A 183 29.47 -30.75 40.84
CA SER A 183 30.76 -30.03 40.89
C SER A 183 31.57 -29.75 39.62
N ALA A 184 31.46 -28.53 39.11
CA ALA A 184 32.55 -27.58 38.85
C ALA A 184 31.96 -26.22 38.47
N GLU A 185 32.42 -25.13 39.09
CA GLU A 185 32.06 -23.74 38.76
C GLU A 185 32.64 -23.36 37.38
N ALA A 186 31.93 -23.72 36.32
CA ALA A 186 31.92 -22.95 35.09
C ALA A 186 30.67 -22.08 35.14
N GLU A 187 30.77 -20.78 34.87
CA GLU A 187 29.60 -19.97 34.51
C GLU A 187 28.97 -20.58 33.26
N VAL A 188 28.05 -21.53 33.46
CA VAL A 188 27.22 -22.07 32.39
C VAL A 188 26.30 -20.94 31.99
N THR A 189 26.72 -20.17 30.99
CA THR A 189 25.83 -19.22 30.30
C THR A 189 24.69 -20.05 29.73
N LYS A 190 23.53 -20.00 30.39
CA LYS A 190 22.31 -20.65 29.93
C LYS A 190 22.06 -20.18 28.50
N ALA A 191 21.88 -21.12 27.57
CA ALA A 191 21.55 -20.78 26.19
C ALA A 191 20.30 -19.88 26.19
N PRO A 192 20.27 -18.79 25.41
CA PRO A 192 19.15 -17.87 25.41
C PRO A 192 17.89 -18.60 24.96
N SER A 193 16.77 -18.32 25.62
CA SER A 193 15.46 -18.82 25.17
C SER A 193 15.13 -18.29 23.78
N ARG A 194 14.22 -18.98 23.07
CA ARG A 194 13.76 -18.53 21.74
C ARG A 194 13.22 -17.10 21.78
N GLN A 195 12.52 -16.73 22.85
CA GLN A 195 12.04 -15.37 23.09
C GLN A 195 13.19 -14.36 23.20
N GLU A 196 14.20 -14.63 24.03
CA GLU A 196 15.34 -13.73 24.26
C GLU A 196 16.13 -13.46 22.98
N TRP A 197 16.34 -14.49 22.17
CA TRP A 197 17.08 -14.34 20.94
C TRP A 197 16.29 -13.62 19.83
N LEU A 198 14.96 -13.80 19.75
CA LEU A 198 14.10 -12.98 18.89
C LEU A 198 14.17 -11.48 19.28
N LEU A 199 14.29 -11.18 20.57
CA LEU A 199 14.52 -9.81 21.05
C LEU A 199 15.89 -9.27 20.66
N GLN A 200 16.94 -10.07 20.74
CA GLN A 200 18.28 -9.70 20.25
C GLN A 200 18.26 -9.41 18.75
N GLU A 201 17.55 -10.24 17.98
CA GLU A 201 17.40 -10.04 16.54
C GLU A 201 16.62 -8.76 16.22
N LEU A 202 15.57 -8.44 16.99
CA LEU A 202 14.84 -7.18 16.87
C LEU A 202 15.72 -5.98 17.17
N GLN A 203 16.63 -6.08 18.14
CA GLN A 203 17.61 -5.04 18.45
C GLN A 203 18.60 -4.82 17.30
N LEU A 204 19.13 -5.89 16.71
CA LEU A 204 19.98 -5.78 15.52
C LEU A 204 19.23 -5.12 14.37
N ASN A 205 18.02 -5.59 14.06
CA ASN A 205 17.20 -5.02 13.01
C ASN A 205 16.93 -3.52 13.23
N SER A 206 16.73 -3.11 14.49
CA SER A 206 16.56 -1.71 14.85
C SER A 206 17.83 -0.88 14.54
N LYS A 207 19.03 -1.42 14.81
CA LYS A 207 20.29 -0.76 14.41
C LYS A 207 20.37 -0.57 12.89
N VAL A 208 19.95 -1.56 12.11
CA VAL A 208 19.95 -1.47 10.65
C VAL A 208 18.96 -0.42 10.14
N LEU A 209 17.75 -0.36 10.69
CA LEU A 209 16.75 0.65 10.33
C LEU A 209 17.16 2.07 10.76
N LEU A 210 17.93 2.24 11.84
CA LEU A 210 18.49 3.54 12.21
C LEU A 210 19.54 4.04 11.21
N GLN A 211 20.25 3.14 10.52
CA GLN A 211 21.17 3.51 9.44
C GLN A 211 20.42 3.86 8.15
N ASN A 212 19.39 3.07 7.80
CA ASN A 212 18.54 3.35 6.65
C ASN A 212 17.07 3.00 6.95
N TYR A 213 16.28 4.02 7.30
CA TYR A 213 14.86 3.89 7.62
C TYR A 213 13.96 3.72 6.37
N LYS A 214 14.56 3.64 5.17
CA LYS A 214 13.90 3.30 3.90
C LYS A 214 14.35 1.95 3.35
N ASN A 215 15.00 1.13 4.17
CA ASN A 215 15.44 -0.20 3.77
C ASN A 215 14.26 -1.19 3.74
N TYR A 216 13.88 -1.60 2.54
CA TYR A 216 12.79 -2.56 2.33
C TYR A 216 13.01 -3.91 3.03
N ASN A 217 14.24 -4.44 2.93
CA ASN A 217 14.57 -5.77 3.43
C ASN A 217 14.63 -5.80 4.96
N ALA A 218 15.05 -4.69 5.57
CA ALA A 218 15.03 -4.54 7.02
C ALA A 218 13.60 -4.57 7.56
N PHE A 219 12.63 -3.89 6.92
CA PHE A 219 11.22 -3.97 7.32
C PHE A 219 10.63 -5.37 7.13
N LEU A 220 10.95 -6.06 6.02
CA LEU A 220 10.52 -7.44 5.81
C LEU A 220 11.07 -8.39 6.87
N HIS A 221 12.35 -8.23 7.23
CA HIS A 221 12.96 -9.01 8.28
C HIS A 221 12.35 -8.70 9.64
N ARG A 222 12.02 -7.43 9.92
CA ARG A 222 11.32 -7.02 11.14
C ARG A 222 9.96 -7.68 11.28
N HIS A 223 9.20 -7.72 10.18
CA HIS A 223 7.93 -8.44 10.12
C HIS A 223 8.11 -9.92 10.42
N TRP A 224 9.11 -10.58 9.80
CA TRP A 224 9.41 -11.99 10.08
C TRP A 224 9.72 -12.24 11.56
N ILE A 225 10.48 -11.36 12.24
CA ILE A 225 10.76 -11.50 13.68
C ILE A 225 9.47 -11.50 14.50
N LEU A 226 8.55 -10.58 14.21
CA LEU A 226 7.26 -10.49 14.91
C LEU A 226 6.35 -11.68 14.58
N ASP A 227 6.36 -12.18 13.35
CA ASP A 227 5.65 -13.42 12.98
C ASP A 227 6.19 -14.62 13.79
N GLN A 228 7.50 -14.72 14.01
CA GLN A 228 8.08 -15.77 14.85
C GLN A 228 7.63 -15.64 16.31
N LEU A 229 7.52 -14.42 16.85
CA LEU A 229 6.98 -14.17 18.19
C LEU A 229 5.48 -14.53 18.27
N GLU A 230 4.70 -14.24 17.24
CA GLU A 230 3.28 -14.62 17.16
C GLU A 230 3.11 -16.15 17.14
N VAL A 231 3.94 -16.86 16.37
CA VAL A 231 3.94 -18.33 16.35
C VAL A 231 4.29 -18.89 17.73
N LEU A 232 5.31 -18.35 18.40
CA LEU A 232 5.71 -18.78 19.74
C LEU A 232 4.59 -18.53 20.77
N ALA A 233 4.03 -17.30 20.79
CA ALA A 233 2.93 -16.95 21.68
C ALA A 233 1.71 -17.86 21.47
N LYS A 234 1.35 -18.16 20.21
CA LYS A 234 0.25 -19.06 19.89
C LYS A 234 0.48 -20.47 20.41
N TRP A 235 1.69 -20.99 20.25
CA TRP A 235 2.06 -22.32 20.73
C TRP A 235 2.00 -22.39 22.26
N GLU A 236 2.57 -21.41 22.98
CA GLU A 236 2.50 -21.36 24.44
C GLU A 236 1.06 -21.25 24.96
N MET A 237 0.22 -20.46 24.28
CA MET A 237 -1.20 -20.34 24.61
C MET A 237 -1.96 -21.66 24.43
N GLN A 238 -1.64 -22.42 23.38
CA GLN A 238 -2.21 -23.75 23.14
C GLN A 238 -1.84 -24.71 24.26
N GLN A 239 -0.56 -24.78 24.63
CA GLN A 239 -0.12 -25.64 25.72
C GLN A 239 -0.75 -25.27 27.06
N ALA A 240 -0.80 -23.97 27.38
CA ALA A 240 -1.44 -23.51 28.61
C ALA A 240 -2.94 -23.88 28.65
N ALA A 241 -3.63 -23.81 27.51
CA ALA A 241 -5.03 -24.20 27.40
C ALA A 241 -5.22 -25.73 27.53
N GLU A 242 -4.35 -26.54 26.93
CA GLU A 242 -4.35 -28.00 27.07
C GLU A 242 -4.11 -28.43 28.52
N GLN A 243 -3.09 -27.87 29.18
CA GLN A 243 -2.80 -28.12 30.59
C GLN A 243 -3.96 -27.69 31.50
N ALA A 244 -4.58 -26.54 31.22
CA ALA A 244 -5.75 -26.09 31.96
C ALA A 244 -6.95 -27.04 31.77
N ALA A 245 -7.16 -27.58 30.57
CA ALA A 245 -8.22 -28.55 30.30
C ALA A 245 -8.00 -29.88 31.04
N GLU A 246 -6.75 -30.34 31.15
CA GLU A 246 -6.39 -31.54 31.92
C GLU A 246 -6.59 -31.35 33.44
N HIS A 247 -6.29 -30.15 33.97
CA HIS A 247 -6.45 -29.84 35.39
C HIS A 247 -7.86 -29.38 35.80
N ALA A 248 -8.72 -28.96 34.86
CA ALA A 248 -10.05 -28.41 35.12
C ALA A 248 -11.17 -29.45 35.34
N ALA A 249 -10.85 -30.70 35.68
CA ALA A 249 -11.83 -31.69 36.17
C ALA A 249 -12.47 -31.33 37.54
N GLY A 250 -12.55 -30.03 37.92
CA GLY A 250 -13.21 -29.59 39.14
C GLY A 250 -13.16 -28.11 39.53
N ALA A 251 -12.49 -27.19 38.81
CA ALA A 251 -12.50 -25.76 39.18
C ALA A 251 -12.23 -24.80 38.00
N SER A 252 -12.83 -23.61 38.06
CA SER A 252 -12.58 -22.49 37.14
C SER A 252 -11.15 -21.98 37.30
N VAL A 253 -10.26 -22.35 36.38
CA VAL A 253 -8.87 -21.84 36.36
C VAL A 253 -8.83 -20.55 35.54
N ASN A 254 -8.48 -19.44 36.19
CA ASN A 254 -8.07 -18.22 35.48
C ASN A 254 -6.70 -18.47 34.85
N VAL A 255 -6.69 -18.78 33.55
CA VAL A 255 -5.44 -18.93 32.79
C VAL A 255 -4.87 -17.53 32.53
N THR A 256 -3.79 -17.18 33.21
CA THR A 256 -3.01 -15.99 32.90
C THR A 256 -2.35 -16.17 31.53
N PRO A 257 -2.43 -15.18 30.63
CA PRO A 257 -1.82 -15.30 29.31
C PRO A 257 -0.29 -15.50 29.42
N PRO A 258 0.33 -16.27 28.51
CA PRO A 258 1.78 -16.49 28.54
C PRO A 258 2.58 -15.19 28.41
N ALA A 259 3.78 -15.16 29.00
CA ALA A 259 4.65 -14.00 28.98
C ALA A 259 5.00 -13.55 27.55
N THR A 260 5.18 -14.48 26.60
CA THR A 260 5.44 -14.16 25.20
C THR A 260 4.27 -13.45 24.54
N TYR A 261 3.02 -13.81 24.88
CA TYR A 261 1.83 -13.12 24.37
C TYR A 261 1.76 -11.67 24.86
N GLU A 262 1.98 -11.44 26.15
CA GLU A 262 1.98 -10.09 26.72
C GLU A 262 3.12 -9.23 26.14
N LEU A 263 4.29 -9.82 25.98
CA LEU A 263 5.44 -9.21 25.33
C LEU A 263 5.11 -8.83 23.89
N LEU A 264 4.54 -9.74 23.10
CA LEU A 264 4.15 -9.47 21.72
C LEU A 264 3.15 -8.32 21.64
N CYS A 265 2.12 -8.31 22.49
CA CYS A 265 1.17 -7.19 22.56
C CYS A 265 1.87 -5.86 22.87
N SER A 266 2.80 -5.87 23.83
CA SER A 266 3.60 -4.70 24.19
C SER A 266 4.48 -4.21 23.02
N LEU A 267 5.13 -5.14 22.32
CA LEU A 267 5.94 -4.83 21.15
C LEU A 267 5.09 -4.25 20.03
N LEU A 268 3.97 -4.86 19.65
CA LEU A 268 3.11 -4.35 18.57
C LEU A 268 2.63 -2.91 18.84
N ARG A 269 2.28 -2.59 20.09
CA ARG A 269 1.96 -1.20 20.48
C ARG A 269 3.15 -0.26 20.25
N LYS A 270 4.37 -0.68 20.61
CA LYS A 270 5.60 0.08 20.36
C LYS A 270 5.88 0.22 18.86
N GLU A 271 5.69 -0.83 18.07
CA GLU A 271 5.90 -0.82 16.61
C GLU A 271 4.94 0.14 15.92
N ARG A 272 3.67 0.19 16.34
CA ARG A 272 2.71 1.19 15.85
C ARG A 272 3.13 2.61 16.21
N ALA A 273 3.62 2.83 17.44
CA ALA A 273 4.14 4.14 17.85
C ALA A 273 5.39 4.55 17.06
N GLN A 274 6.27 3.60 16.72
CA GLN A 274 7.44 3.85 15.87
C GLN A 274 7.04 4.19 14.44
N CYS A 275 6.01 3.52 13.89
CA CYS A 275 5.44 3.92 12.60
C CYS A 275 4.97 5.38 12.62
N GLU A 276 4.32 5.80 13.71
CA GLU A 276 3.90 7.20 13.85
C GLU A 276 5.09 8.16 13.86
N GLN A 277 6.15 7.84 14.61
CA GLN A 277 7.37 8.66 14.62
C GLN A 277 8.01 8.75 13.24
N LEU A 278 8.07 7.64 12.49
CA LEU A 278 8.58 7.63 11.12
C LEU A 278 7.72 8.49 10.19
N LEU A 279 6.39 8.43 10.33
CA LEU A 279 5.45 9.22 9.54
C LEU A 279 5.36 10.69 9.97
N GLN A 280 5.86 11.05 11.16
CA GLN A 280 6.07 12.45 11.54
C GLN A 280 7.34 13.01 10.89
N MET A 281 8.38 12.19 10.71
CA MET A 281 9.62 12.59 10.05
C MET A 281 9.48 12.63 8.51
N ASP A 282 8.83 11.62 7.94
CA ASP A 282 8.55 11.52 6.51
C ASP A 282 7.14 10.93 6.32
N GLU A 283 6.16 11.81 6.21
CA GLU A 283 4.75 11.44 6.10
C GLU A 283 4.41 10.71 4.79
N ARG A 284 5.33 10.72 3.82
CA ARG A 284 5.23 10.01 2.53
C ARG A 284 6.06 8.73 2.51
N ASN A 285 6.66 8.33 3.64
CA ASN A 285 7.40 7.09 3.74
C ASN A 285 6.49 5.87 3.53
N PHE A 286 6.49 5.33 2.31
CA PHE A 286 5.65 4.20 1.96
C PHE A 286 6.01 2.92 2.73
N HIS A 287 7.27 2.74 3.15
CA HIS A 287 7.67 1.60 3.99
C HIS A 287 6.99 1.67 5.36
N ALA A 288 6.98 2.86 5.97
CA ALA A 288 6.32 3.07 7.26
C ALA A 288 4.80 2.85 7.14
N TRP A 289 4.14 3.36 6.09
CA TRP A 289 2.72 3.08 5.84
C TRP A 289 2.43 1.59 5.63
N ASN A 290 3.24 0.90 4.83
CA ASN A 290 3.09 -0.54 4.58
C ASN A 290 3.28 -1.34 5.86
N TYR A 291 4.33 -1.03 6.62
CA TYR A 291 4.65 -1.70 7.87
C TYR A 291 3.58 -1.45 8.93
N ARG A 292 3.06 -0.22 9.02
CA ARG A 292 1.94 0.14 9.89
C ARG A 292 0.71 -0.74 9.66
N ARG A 293 0.32 -0.97 8.40
CA ARG A 293 -0.79 -1.89 8.06
C ARG A 293 -0.49 -3.33 8.49
N CYS A 294 0.75 -3.76 8.34
CA CYS A 294 1.21 -5.07 8.78
C CYS A 294 1.02 -5.24 10.29
N VAL A 295 1.53 -4.28 11.08
CA VAL A 295 1.41 -4.25 12.53
C VAL A 295 -0.07 -4.26 12.95
N GLN A 296 -0.92 -3.43 12.35
CA GLN A 296 -2.36 -3.42 12.66
C GLN A 296 -3.04 -4.77 12.38
N THR A 297 -2.70 -5.39 11.23
CA THR A 297 -3.23 -6.71 10.87
C THR A 297 -2.81 -7.75 11.92
N GLN A 298 -1.55 -7.69 12.36
CA GLN A 298 -1.01 -8.57 13.38
C GLN A 298 -1.65 -8.32 14.76
N GLU A 299 -1.83 -7.07 15.17
CA GLU A 299 -2.57 -6.71 16.40
C GLU A 299 -3.98 -7.32 16.40
N HIS A 300 -4.66 -7.30 15.26
CA HIS A 300 -5.98 -7.90 15.12
C HIS A 300 -5.94 -9.43 15.27
N ARG A 301 -4.97 -10.12 14.63
CA ARG A 301 -4.79 -11.58 14.78
C ARG A 301 -4.47 -11.97 16.23
N VAL A 302 -3.60 -11.22 16.90
CA VAL A 302 -3.23 -11.46 18.30
C VAL A 302 -4.42 -11.22 19.24
N THR A 303 -5.27 -10.22 18.95
CA THR A 303 -6.51 -9.99 19.70
C THR A 303 -7.49 -11.16 19.54
N GLN A 304 -7.64 -11.69 18.31
CA GLN A 304 -8.45 -12.87 18.04
C GLN A 304 -7.90 -14.12 18.75
N LEU A 305 -6.58 -14.26 18.81
CA LEU A 305 -5.91 -15.35 19.51
C LEU A 305 -6.30 -15.36 21.00
N ALA A 306 -6.25 -14.21 21.69
CA ALA A 306 -6.72 -14.12 23.07
C ALA A 306 -8.20 -14.45 23.23
N ALA A 307 -9.05 -14.08 22.27
CA ALA A 307 -10.46 -14.44 22.31
C ALA A 307 -10.68 -15.95 22.16
N ALA A 308 -9.89 -16.64 21.34
CA ALA A 308 -10.01 -18.08 21.09
C ALA A 308 -9.64 -18.95 22.30
N TYR A 309 -8.73 -18.46 23.15
CA TYR A 309 -8.22 -19.19 24.32
C TYR A 309 -8.69 -18.59 25.66
N ARG A 310 -9.65 -17.65 25.65
CA ARG A 310 -10.26 -17.11 26.87
C ARG A 310 -11.24 -18.15 27.48
N PRO A 311 -11.19 -18.42 28.79
CA PRO A 311 -12.21 -19.23 29.47
C PRO A 311 -13.60 -18.57 29.34
N ALA A 312 -14.65 -19.36 29.09
CA ALA A 312 -16.00 -18.85 28.82
C ALA A 312 -16.59 -17.92 29.91
N ASP A 313 -16.07 -17.98 31.15
CA ASP A 313 -16.62 -17.29 32.32
C ASP A 313 -15.70 -16.22 32.94
N ALA A 314 -14.62 -15.78 32.27
CA ALA A 314 -13.74 -14.74 32.82
C ALA A 314 -14.41 -13.34 32.76
N PRO A 315 -14.62 -12.63 33.89
CA PRO A 315 -15.18 -11.29 33.88
C PRO A 315 -14.27 -10.30 33.14
N LEU A 316 -14.87 -9.38 32.38
CA LEU A 316 -14.18 -8.24 31.77
C LEU A 316 -13.64 -7.30 32.87
N VAL A 317 -12.42 -7.55 33.35
CA VAL A 317 -11.74 -6.65 34.29
C VAL A 317 -11.18 -5.44 33.53
N SER A 318 -11.96 -4.36 33.62
CA SER A 318 -11.61 -2.93 33.66
C SER A 318 -10.34 -2.47 32.94
N ALA A 319 -10.56 -1.79 31.81
CA ALA A 319 -9.77 -0.66 31.39
C ALA A 319 -9.84 0.43 32.48
N GLU A 320 -8.74 0.66 33.18
CA GLU A 320 -8.54 1.87 33.98
C GLU A 320 -8.27 3.06 33.04
N ASP A 321 -9.25 3.45 32.22
CA ASP A 321 -9.34 4.83 31.68
C ASP A 321 -10.68 5.13 30.99
N ALA A 322 -11.82 4.79 31.63
CA ALA A 322 -13.12 5.22 31.13
C ALA A 322 -14.09 5.49 32.27
N THR A 323 -14.20 6.77 32.63
CA THR A 323 -15.20 7.30 33.55
C THR A 323 -16.59 7.32 32.90
N GLN A 324 -17.19 6.18 32.56
CA GLN A 324 -18.65 6.01 32.38
C GLN A 324 -19.07 4.53 32.52
N PRO A 325 -20.24 4.24 33.13
CA PRO A 325 -20.70 2.86 33.34
C PRO A 325 -21.09 2.18 32.01
N PRO A 326 -20.88 0.85 31.87
CA PRO A 326 -21.25 0.13 30.66
C PRO A 326 -22.74 -0.19 30.71
N THR A 327 -23.54 0.49 29.89
CA THR A 327 -24.84 -0.03 29.50
C THR A 327 -24.60 -1.14 28.49
N SER A 328 -24.95 -2.38 28.87
CA SER A 328 -25.01 -3.53 27.97
C SER A 328 -26.18 -3.37 27.00
N SER A 329 -26.08 -2.38 26.12
CA SER A 329 -26.86 -2.28 24.90
C SER A 329 -26.14 -3.12 23.85
N MET A 330 -26.84 -4.08 23.25
CA MET A 330 -26.41 -4.75 22.03
C MET A 330 -25.98 -3.68 21.03
N ALA A 331 -24.66 -3.47 20.87
CA ALA A 331 -24.13 -2.42 20.02
C ALA A 331 -24.67 -2.67 18.60
N SER A 332 -25.47 -1.73 18.11
CA SER A 332 -25.96 -1.78 16.74
C SER A 332 -24.76 -1.87 15.79
N PRO A 333 -24.79 -2.71 14.74
CA PRO A 333 -23.64 -2.89 13.87
C PRO A 333 -23.31 -1.58 13.14
N THR A 334 -22.26 -0.90 13.57
CA THR A 334 -21.74 0.29 12.89
C THR A 334 -21.16 -0.09 11.53
N PHE A 335 -21.34 0.75 10.52
CA PHE A 335 -20.83 0.47 9.17
C PHE A 335 -19.31 0.30 9.17
N PHE A 336 -18.58 1.19 9.83
CA PHE A 336 -17.13 1.08 10.06
C PHE A 336 -16.85 0.29 11.35
N SER A 337 -15.85 -0.60 11.31
CA SER A 337 -15.32 -1.22 12.53
C SER A 337 -14.57 -0.19 13.38
N THR A 338 -14.27 -0.50 14.64
CA THR A 338 -13.47 0.37 15.51
C THR A 338 -12.12 0.70 14.89
N GLU A 339 -11.46 -0.27 14.25
CA GLU A 339 -10.17 -0.10 13.59
C GLU A 339 -10.28 0.76 12.34
N GLU A 340 -11.30 0.52 11.50
CA GLU A 340 -11.53 1.32 10.29
C GLU A 340 -11.87 2.77 10.65
N ALA A 341 -12.71 2.99 11.66
CA ALA A 341 -13.04 4.33 12.15
C ALA A 341 -11.80 5.05 12.72
N ALA A 342 -10.96 4.35 13.49
CA ALA A 342 -9.69 4.89 13.98
C ALA A 342 -8.74 5.25 12.82
N GLU A 343 -8.68 4.43 11.77
CA GLU A 343 -7.86 4.71 10.59
C GLU A 343 -8.39 5.87 9.76
N LEU A 344 -9.71 6.02 9.66
CA LEU A 344 -10.33 7.20 9.04
C LEU A 344 -10.02 8.47 9.83
N ALA A 345 -10.12 8.45 11.16
CA ALA A 345 -9.73 9.58 12.00
C ALA A 345 -8.25 9.93 11.84
N TYR A 346 -7.38 8.92 11.80
CA TYR A 346 -5.94 9.07 11.59
C TYR A 346 -5.62 9.72 10.24
N THR A 347 -6.21 9.21 9.16
CA THR A 347 -6.01 9.76 7.81
C THR A 347 -6.61 11.15 7.67
N THR A 348 -7.75 11.42 8.30
CA THR A 348 -8.33 12.78 8.39
C THR A 348 -7.33 13.75 9.01
N HIS A 349 -6.68 13.39 10.12
CA HIS A 349 -5.67 14.25 10.75
C HIS A 349 -4.48 14.50 9.81
N LYS A 350 -3.95 13.47 9.17
CA LYS A 350 -2.80 13.61 8.23
C LYS A 350 -3.16 14.46 7.01
N ILE A 351 -4.35 14.28 6.42
CA ILE A 351 -4.83 15.06 5.27
C ILE A 351 -5.03 16.53 5.65
N LYS A 352 -5.66 16.81 6.79
CA LYS A 352 -5.83 18.18 7.30
C LYS A 352 -4.49 18.89 7.55
N ASN A 353 -3.46 18.12 7.93
CA ASN A 353 -2.11 18.66 8.12
C ASN A 353 -1.39 18.91 6.79
N ASN A 354 -1.55 18.02 5.80
CA ASN A 354 -1.00 18.18 4.47
C ASN A 354 -1.85 17.50 3.39
N PHE A 355 -2.50 18.31 2.54
CA PHE A 355 -3.28 17.80 1.41
C PHE A 355 -2.42 17.06 0.36
N SER A 356 -1.11 17.32 0.29
CA SER A 356 -0.16 16.63 -0.60
C SER A 356 0.29 15.25 -0.10
N ASN A 357 -0.24 14.79 1.03
CA ASN A 357 0.05 13.47 1.55
C ASN A 357 -0.76 12.39 0.81
N TYR A 358 -0.33 12.03 -0.40
CA TYR A 358 -0.96 10.96 -1.18
C TYR A 358 -1.09 9.64 -0.42
N SER A 359 -0.13 9.31 0.44
CA SER A 359 -0.17 8.09 1.25
C SER A 359 -1.34 8.08 2.23
N ALA A 360 -1.69 9.23 2.82
CA ALA A 360 -2.85 9.36 3.69
C ALA A 360 -4.18 9.21 2.92
N TRP A 361 -4.30 9.84 1.74
CA TRP A 361 -5.44 9.65 0.84
C TRP A 361 -5.60 8.18 0.40
N HIS A 362 -4.49 7.55 0.02
CA HIS A 362 -4.49 6.15 -0.37
C HIS A 362 -4.91 5.25 0.81
N GLN A 363 -4.34 5.46 2.00
CA GLN A 363 -4.70 4.70 3.18
C GLN A 363 -6.19 4.87 3.54
N ARG A 364 -6.72 6.08 3.40
CA ARG A 364 -8.16 6.37 3.58
C ARG A 364 -9.02 5.55 2.62
N SER A 365 -8.63 5.47 1.34
CA SER A 365 -9.31 4.64 0.34
C SER A 365 -9.34 3.15 0.72
N LEU A 366 -8.27 2.65 1.35
CA LEU A 366 -8.17 1.26 1.80
C LEU A 366 -9.12 0.99 2.98
N ALA A 367 -9.22 1.91 3.94
CA ALA A 367 -10.14 1.79 5.08
C ALA A 367 -11.60 1.74 4.61
N ILE A 368 -12.00 2.66 3.72
CA ILE A 368 -13.36 2.68 3.14
C ILE A 368 -13.62 1.40 2.32
N THR A 369 -12.65 0.97 1.51
CA THR A 369 -12.76 -0.26 0.72
C THR A 369 -12.91 -1.49 1.61
N SER A 370 -12.19 -1.56 2.74
CA SER A 370 -12.32 -2.64 3.73
C SER A 370 -13.74 -2.71 4.27
N ALA A 371 -14.29 -1.56 4.69
CA ALA A 371 -15.64 -1.47 5.23
C ALA A 371 -16.69 -1.93 4.21
N VAL A 372 -16.61 -1.43 2.98
CA VAL A 372 -17.51 -1.82 1.87
C VAL A 372 -17.42 -3.33 1.59
N LYS A 373 -16.21 -3.90 1.53
CA LYS A 373 -16.03 -5.35 1.29
C LYS A 373 -16.53 -6.20 2.46
N ARG A 374 -16.35 -5.73 3.71
CA ARG A 374 -16.87 -6.42 4.89
C ARG A 374 -18.39 -6.43 4.87
N TRP A 375 -18.99 -5.29 4.59
CA TRP A 375 -20.44 -5.15 4.40
C TRP A 375 -20.97 -6.10 3.31
N GLN A 376 -20.36 -6.11 2.13
CA GLN A 376 -20.78 -6.99 1.02
C GLN A 376 -20.72 -8.49 1.38
N ARG A 377 -19.70 -8.91 2.14
CA ARG A 377 -19.60 -10.28 2.64
C ARG A 377 -20.68 -10.63 3.67
N GLN A 378 -21.06 -9.66 4.51
CA GLN A 378 -22.15 -9.85 5.47
C GLN A 378 -23.48 -10.03 4.76
N GLN A 379 -23.77 -9.21 3.74
CA GLN A 379 -24.99 -9.35 2.92
C GLN A 379 -25.08 -10.74 2.26
N GLN A 380 -24.00 -11.23 1.64
CA GLN A 380 -23.98 -12.56 1.03
C GLN A 380 -24.22 -13.70 2.03
N LYS A 381 -23.84 -13.51 3.30
CA LYS A 381 -24.01 -14.50 4.36
C LYS A 381 -25.43 -14.46 4.94
N GLU A 382 -26.03 -13.28 5.03
CA GLU A 382 -27.40 -13.07 5.51
C GLU A 382 -28.45 -13.47 4.48
N ASP A 383 -28.21 -13.28 3.17
CA ASP A 383 -29.14 -13.74 2.10
C ASP A 383 -29.35 -15.28 2.10
N VAL A 384 -28.44 -16.05 2.73
CA VAL A 384 -28.55 -17.51 2.89
C VAL A 384 -29.41 -17.89 4.10
N VAL A 385 -29.59 -17.00 5.07
CA VAL A 385 -30.35 -17.24 6.30
C VAL A 385 -31.62 -16.39 6.24
N THR A 386 -32.81 -17.01 6.13
CA THR A 386 -34.10 -16.30 6.08
C THR A 386 -34.33 -15.43 7.32
N MET A 387 -33.93 -14.16 7.26
CA MET A 387 -34.27 -13.10 8.21
C MET A 387 -35.51 -12.36 7.70
N ALA A 388 -36.28 -11.76 8.61
CA ALA A 388 -37.43 -10.94 8.26
C ALA A 388 -36.98 -9.70 7.46
N GLY A 389 -37.52 -9.51 6.26
CA GLY A 389 -37.04 -8.53 5.27
C GLY A 389 -36.97 -7.08 5.77
N ASP A 390 -37.80 -6.70 6.73
CA ASP A 390 -37.84 -5.33 7.27
C ASP A 390 -36.56 -4.96 8.04
N VAL A 391 -35.99 -5.89 8.80
CA VAL A 391 -34.76 -5.66 9.59
C VAL A 391 -33.55 -5.52 8.67
N GLN A 392 -33.45 -6.37 7.64
CA GLN A 392 -32.38 -6.33 6.66
C GLN A 392 -32.41 -5.02 5.85
N GLN A 393 -33.61 -4.57 5.46
CA GLN A 393 -33.77 -3.30 4.75
C GLN A 393 -33.36 -2.10 5.63
N GLN A 394 -33.77 -2.08 6.90
CA GLN A 394 -33.40 -1.01 7.83
C GLN A 394 -31.88 -0.96 8.07
N GLN A 395 -31.24 -2.12 8.22
CA GLN A 395 -29.79 -2.22 8.39
C GLN A 395 -29.03 -1.78 7.14
N GLN A 396 -29.50 -2.16 5.95
CA GLN A 396 -28.94 -1.70 4.68
C GLN A 396 -29.04 -0.18 4.54
N GLN A 397 -30.18 0.42 4.90
CA GLN A 397 -30.36 1.88 4.88
C GLN A 397 -29.39 2.58 5.84
N ALA A 398 -29.24 2.07 7.07
CA ALA A 398 -28.31 2.63 8.05
C ALA A 398 -26.85 2.60 7.55
N TRP A 399 -26.43 1.50 6.92
CA TRP A 399 -25.10 1.37 6.34
C TRP A 399 -24.86 2.30 5.16
N ARG A 400 -25.83 2.43 4.26
CA ARG A 400 -25.79 3.40 3.16
C ARG A 400 -25.69 4.83 3.69
N ALA A 401 -26.44 5.18 4.73
CA ALA A 401 -26.38 6.51 5.34
C ALA A 401 -25.02 6.82 5.96
N ALA A 402 -24.42 5.84 6.65
CA ALA A 402 -23.09 6.00 7.26
C ALA A 402 -21.98 6.17 6.20
N LEU A 403 -22.01 5.38 5.12
CA LEU A 403 -21.07 5.55 4.00
C LEU A 403 -21.25 6.91 3.34
N LEU A 404 -22.48 7.36 3.11
CA LEU A 404 -22.75 8.64 2.44
C LEU A 404 -22.26 9.82 3.28
N THR A 405 -22.42 9.73 4.60
CA THR A 405 -21.88 10.70 5.56
C THR A 405 -20.36 10.81 5.42
N GLN A 406 -19.67 9.67 5.33
CA GLN A 406 -18.22 9.68 5.15
C GLN A 406 -17.80 10.26 3.79
N LEU A 407 -18.53 9.95 2.71
CA LEU A 407 -18.25 10.48 1.37
C LEU A 407 -18.53 11.99 1.28
N ARG A 408 -19.52 12.50 2.02
CA ARG A 408 -19.78 13.94 2.15
C ARG A 408 -18.58 14.67 2.74
N GLU A 409 -18.01 14.14 3.83
CA GLU A 409 -16.79 14.70 4.42
C GLU A 409 -15.62 14.66 3.43
N ASP A 410 -15.48 13.56 2.68
CA ASP A 410 -14.40 13.40 1.70
C ASP A 410 -14.51 14.38 0.53
N ILE A 411 -15.72 14.63 0.04
CA ILE A 411 -15.97 15.66 -0.98
C ILE A 411 -15.60 17.04 -0.46
N GLU A 412 -15.88 17.34 0.80
CA GLU A 412 -15.50 18.62 1.41
C GLU A 412 -13.96 18.76 1.53
N PHE A 413 -13.25 17.70 1.94
CA PHE A 413 -11.79 17.71 1.92
C PHE A 413 -11.23 17.85 0.51
N LEU A 414 -11.83 17.20 -0.48
CA LEU A 414 -11.41 17.34 -1.87
C LEU A 414 -11.57 18.78 -2.35
N LYS A 415 -12.69 19.44 -2.05
CA LYS A 415 -12.89 20.87 -2.39
C LYS A 415 -11.82 21.75 -1.76
N GLN A 416 -11.58 21.58 -0.47
CA GLN A 416 -10.57 22.35 0.24
C GLN A 416 -9.17 22.12 -0.37
N ALA A 417 -8.82 20.87 -0.64
CA ALA A 417 -7.53 20.52 -1.23
C ALA A 417 -7.31 21.18 -2.60
N VAL A 418 -8.30 21.09 -3.51
CA VAL A 418 -8.16 21.66 -4.86
C VAL A 418 -8.21 23.19 -4.87
N TYR A 419 -8.80 23.82 -3.86
CA TYR A 419 -8.70 25.28 -3.67
C TYR A 419 -7.36 25.70 -3.04
N CYS A 420 -6.76 24.88 -2.18
CA CYS A 420 -5.47 25.15 -1.56
C CYS A 420 -4.31 25.01 -2.55
N ASP A 421 -4.27 23.92 -3.31
CA ASP A 421 -3.32 23.71 -4.40
C ASP A 421 -4.02 23.00 -5.58
N PRO A 422 -4.47 23.77 -6.57
CA PRO A 422 -5.16 23.23 -7.75
C PRO A 422 -4.38 22.18 -8.53
N ASN A 423 -3.05 22.13 -8.44
CA ASN A 423 -2.22 21.21 -9.22
C ASN A 423 -1.66 20.05 -8.41
N ASP A 424 -1.89 20.02 -7.10
CA ASP A 424 -1.54 18.88 -6.26
C ASP A 424 -2.35 17.65 -6.67
N GLN A 425 -1.65 16.70 -7.29
CA GLN A 425 -2.24 15.50 -7.88
C GLN A 425 -2.90 14.58 -6.84
N SER A 426 -2.59 14.73 -5.56
CA SER A 426 -3.01 13.79 -4.52
C SER A 426 -4.53 13.72 -4.39
N ALA A 427 -5.18 14.87 -4.27
CA ALA A 427 -6.64 14.98 -4.18
C ALA A 427 -7.31 14.53 -5.49
N TRP A 428 -6.76 14.93 -6.64
CA TRP A 428 -7.28 14.55 -7.94
C TRP A 428 -7.21 13.05 -8.24
N PHE A 429 -6.23 12.34 -7.69
CA PHE A 429 -6.17 10.88 -7.78
C PHE A 429 -7.10 10.17 -6.79
N TYR A 430 -7.51 10.84 -5.71
CA TYR A 430 -8.51 10.33 -4.77
C TYR A 430 -9.95 10.55 -5.25
N ALA A 431 -10.25 11.68 -5.91
CA ALA A 431 -11.60 12.02 -6.36
C ALA A 431 -12.29 10.92 -7.22
N PRO A 432 -11.62 10.26 -8.19
CA PRO A 432 -12.23 9.17 -8.95
C PRO A 432 -12.68 7.98 -8.09
N PHE A 433 -11.97 7.69 -6.99
CA PHE A 433 -12.37 6.63 -6.06
C PHE A 433 -13.67 7.00 -5.34
N VAL A 434 -13.80 8.23 -4.85
CA VAL A 434 -15.03 8.74 -4.21
C VAL A 434 -16.20 8.73 -5.20
N PHE A 435 -15.98 9.22 -6.42
CA PHE A 435 -17.00 9.25 -7.48
C PHE A 435 -17.44 7.84 -7.86
N GLN A 436 -16.52 6.89 -7.95
CA GLN A 436 -16.84 5.50 -8.22
C GLN A 436 -17.73 4.89 -7.13
N LEU A 437 -17.50 5.22 -5.85
CA LEU A 437 -18.34 4.77 -4.75
C LEU A 437 -19.73 5.39 -4.79
N LEU A 438 -19.83 6.71 -5.02
CA LEU A 438 -21.11 7.40 -5.18
C LEU A 438 -21.93 6.77 -6.32
N ARG A 439 -21.32 6.61 -7.49
CA ARG A 439 -21.99 6.04 -8.67
C ARG A 439 -22.40 4.59 -8.51
N ARG A 440 -21.56 3.74 -7.88
CA ARG A 440 -21.85 2.31 -7.74
C ARG A 440 -22.82 2.00 -6.62
N GLN A 441 -22.65 2.65 -5.47
CA GLN A 441 -23.47 2.34 -4.30
C GLN A 441 -24.82 3.09 -4.37
N TYR A 442 -24.91 4.23 -5.05
CA TYR A 442 -26.11 5.07 -5.10
C TYR A 442 -26.67 5.22 -6.52
N CYS A 443 -26.49 4.19 -7.36
CA CYS A 443 -26.93 4.20 -8.76
C CYS A 443 -28.45 4.28 -8.96
N LEU A 444 -29.23 3.78 -7.99
CA LEU A 444 -30.69 3.73 -8.03
C LEU A 444 -31.35 4.97 -7.42
N GLU A 445 -30.57 5.88 -6.84
CA GLU A 445 -31.10 7.13 -6.31
C GLU A 445 -31.41 8.11 -7.44
N ASP A 446 -32.43 8.93 -7.20
CA ASP A 446 -32.87 9.95 -8.14
C ASP A 446 -31.78 11.01 -8.41
N GLU A 447 -31.98 11.80 -9.45
CA GLU A 447 -31.11 12.91 -9.85
C GLU A 447 -31.02 13.98 -8.74
N GLU A 448 -32.06 14.12 -7.92
CA GLU A 448 -32.09 14.98 -6.73
C GLU A 448 -31.53 14.30 -5.45
N GLY A 449 -31.04 13.06 -5.58
CA GLY A 449 -30.45 12.31 -4.49
C GLY A 449 -29.17 12.94 -3.96
N GLU A 450 -28.93 12.78 -2.66
CA GLU A 450 -27.78 13.38 -1.97
C GLU A 450 -26.44 12.96 -2.58
N ALA A 451 -26.31 11.71 -3.06
CA ALA A 451 -25.10 11.24 -3.72
C ALA A 451 -24.83 11.97 -5.06
N ALA A 452 -25.87 12.25 -5.85
CA ALA A 452 -25.75 13.02 -7.08
C ALA A 452 -25.38 14.48 -6.78
N ALA A 453 -26.06 15.09 -5.82
CA ALA A 453 -25.78 16.46 -5.37
C ALA A 453 -24.33 16.64 -4.88
N LEU A 454 -23.75 15.61 -4.23
CA LEU A 454 -22.34 15.62 -3.81
C LEU A 454 -21.36 15.64 -4.99
N GLU A 455 -21.55 14.77 -5.99
CA GLU A 455 -20.74 14.78 -7.22
C GLU A 455 -20.83 16.13 -7.93
N GLU A 456 -22.06 16.62 -8.10
CA GLU A 456 -22.32 17.90 -8.78
C GLU A 456 -21.68 19.06 -8.04
N SER A 457 -21.75 19.07 -6.71
CA SER A 457 -21.16 20.12 -5.89
C SER A 457 -19.64 20.18 -5.99
N PHE A 458 -18.95 19.04 -6.14
CA PHE A 458 -17.51 19.03 -6.39
C PHE A 458 -17.18 19.56 -7.78
N ILE A 459 -17.89 19.10 -8.82
CA ILE A 459 -17.68 19.57 -10.20
C ILE A 459 -17.93 21.08 -10.30
N ASP A 460 -18.99 21.59 -9.66
CA ASP A 460 -19.31 23.02 -9.63
C ASP A 460 -18.18 23.85 -8.97
N SER A 461 -17.52 23.30 -7.94
CA SER A 461 -16.34 23.93 -7.32
C SER A 461 -15.14 23.99 -8.27
N VAL A 462 -14.93 22.94 -9.07
CA VAL A 462 -13.87 22.92 -10.09
C VAL A 462 -14.17 23.91 -11.23
N ILE A 463 -15.44 24.06 -11.63
CA ILE A 463 -15.87 25.08 -12.61
C ILE A 463 -15.60 26.48 -12.06
N GLU A 464 -15.87 26.74 -10.78
CA GLU A 464 -15.57 28.02 -10.13
C GLU A 464 -14.07 28.32 -10.11
N LEU A 465 -13.25 27.32 -9.81
CA LEU A 465 -11.79 27.45 -9.85
C LEU A 465 -11.27 27.79 -11.26
N VAL A 466 -11.80 27.11 -12.28
CA VAL A 466 -11.47 27.40 -13.69
C VAL A 466 -11.92 28.79 -14.12
N ALA A 467 -13.12 29.22 -13.67
CA ALA A 467 -13.63 30.56 -13.96
C ALA A 467 -12.77 31.66 -13.33
N GLU A 468 -12.30 31.47 -12.09
CA GLU A 468 -11.42 32.44 -11.43
C GLU A 468 -10.03 32.50 -12.07
N ALA A 469 -9.48 31.37 -12.51
CA ALA A 469 -8.21 31.35 -13.23
C ALA A 469 -8.29 32.09 -14.58
N ASP A 470 -9.37 31.88 -15.33
CA ASP A 470 -9.62 32.57 -16.60
C ASP A 470 -9.83 34.08 -16.39
N LYS A 471 -10.54 34.46 -15.33
CA LYS A 471 -10.77 35.86 -14.95
C LYS A 471 -9.48 36.58 -14.52
N SER A 472 -8.61 35.87 -13.80
CA SER A 472 -7.36 36.42 -13.27
C SER A 472 -6.20 36.41 -14.28
N GLY A 473 -6.37 35.75 -15.43
CA GLY A 473 -5.31 35.63 -16.43
C GLY A 473 -4.25 34.58 -16.06
N THR A 474 -4.55 33.67 -15.13
CA THR A 474 -3.63 32.62 -14.60
C THR A 474 -3.94 31.24 -15.18
N GLU A 475 -4.70 31.19 -16.25
CA GLU A 475 -5.08 29.96 -16.95
C GLU A 475 -3.92 29.00 -17.28
N ASP A 476 -2.73 29.50 -17.62
CA ASP A 476 -1.61 28.65 -18.02
C ASP A 476 -0.93 27.97 -16.81
N GLU A 477 -1.28 28.38 -15.58
CA GLU A 477 -0.79 27.77 -14.35
C GLU A 477 -1.62 26.56 -13.93
N LEU A 478 -2.85 26.40 -14.43
CA LEU A 478 -3.72 25.28 -14.08
C LEU A 478 -3.62 24.14 -15.08
N TYR A 479 -3.55 22.90 -14.58
CA TYR A 479 -3.58 21.70 -15.41
C TYR A 479 -4.65 20.72 -14.94
N MET A 480 -4.61 20.33 -13.66
CA MET A 480 -5.49 19.28 -13.13
C MET A 480 -6.99 19.63 -13.21
N PRO A 481 -7.43 20.88 -12.92
CA PRO A 481 -8.84 21.26 -13.05
C PRO A 481 -9.38 21.08 -14.48
N TYR A 482 -8.63 21.51 -15.50
CA TYR A 482 -9.06 21.36 -16.89
C TYR A 482 -9.13 19.90 -17.31
N TYR A 483 -8.15 19.10 -16.91
CA TYR A 483 -8.11 17.67 -17.22
C TYR A 483 -9.30 16.95 -16.59
N PHE A 484 -9.57 17.24 -15.32
CA PHE A 484 -10.70 16.68 -14.59
C PHE A 484 -12.03 17.03 -15.26
N LEU A 485 -12.28 18.30 -15.58
CA LEU A 485 -13.52 18.72 -16.23
C LEU A 485 -13.69 18.04 -17.60
N LEU A 486 -12.63 17.98 -18.42
CA LEU A 486 -12.70 17.34 -19.73
C LEU A 486 -13.05 15.85 -19.59
N ASP A 487 -12.37 15.13 -18.70
CA ASP A 487 -12.62 13.70 -18.43
C ASP A 487 -14.06 13.46 -17.93
N GLN A 488 -14.55 14.27 -17.00
CA GLN A 488 -15.91 14.13 -16.47
C GLN A 488 -16.98 14.43 -17.51
N LEU A 489 -16.84 15.50 -18.30
CA LEU A 489 -17.80 15.84 -19.35
C LEU A 489 -17.83 14.80 -20.47
N VAL A 490 -16.67 14.26 -20.87
CA VAL A 490 -16.58 13.14 -21.82
C VAL A 490 -17.27 11.89 -21.27
N THR A 491 -17.06 11.59 -19.98
CA THR A 491 -17.70 10.45 -19.31
C THR A 491 -19.22 10.59 -19.29
N LEU A 492 -19.74 11.76 -18.92
CA LEU A 492 -21.18 12.05 -18.90
C LEU A 492 -21.80 11.99 -20.31
N GLN A 493 -21.08 12.48 -21.32
CA GLN A 493 -21.53 12.39 -22.72
C GLN A 493 -21.61 10.96 -23.23
N ALA A 494 -20.63 10.12 -22.93
CA ALA A 494 -20.68 8.73 -23.33
C ALA A 494 -21.83 7.98 -22.64
N ALA A 495 -22.01 8.23 -21.34
CA ALA A 495 -23.10 7.64 -20.56
C ALA A 495 -24.48 8.08 -21.04
N SER A 496 -24.65 9.35 -21.48
CA SER A 496 -25.92 9.83 -22.07
C SER A 496 -26.22 9.25 -23.46
N GLN A 497 -25.21 8.68 -24.14
CA GLN A 497 -25.38 7.95 -25.40
C GLN A 497 -25.53 6.44 -25.22
N GLY A 498 -25.58 5.94 -23.98
CA GLY A 498 -25.58 4.50 -23.68
C GLY A 498 -24.28 3.77 -24.07
N LYS A 499 -23.19 4.51 -24.34
CA LYS A 499 -21.88 3.94 -24.64
C LYS A 499 -21.07 3.77 -23.36
N VAL A 500 -20.60 2.55 -23.11
CA VAL A 500 -19.67 2.26 -22.02
C VAL A 500 -18.24 2.50 -22.53
N LEU A 501 -17.55 3.54 -22.02
CA LEU A 501 -16.12 3.70 -22.32
C LEU A 501 -15.28 2.63 -21.59
N PRO A 502 -14.18 2.14 -22.18
CA PRO A 502 -13.29 1.16 -21.54
C PRO A 502 -12.48 1.73 -20.35
N SER A 503 -12.40 3.05 -20.26
CA SER A 503 -11.71 3.78 -19.19
C SER A 503 -12.73 4.27 -18.18
N THR A 504 -12.42 4.07 -16.89
CA THR A 504 -13.20 4.47 -15.70
C THR A 504 -14.59 3.82 -15.55
N ALA A 505 -14.61 2.54 -15.20
CA ALA A 505 -15.49 1.94 -14.18
C ALA A 505 -17.00 2.31 -14.11
N VAL A 506 -17.64 2.74 -15.21
CA VAL A 506 -19.09 2.99 -15.28
C VAL A 506 -19.77 1.73 -15.82
N SER A 507 -20.28 0.92 -14.90
CA SER A 507 -21.46 0.11 -15.15
C SER A 507 -22.47 0.56 -14.09
N SER A 508 -23.50 1.30 -14.51
CA SER A 508 -24.79 1.53 -13.81
C SER A 508 -25.26 2.99 -13.58
N VAL A 509 -24.77 4.03 -14.25
CA VAL A 509 -25.48 5.33 -14.19
C VAL A 509 -26.60 5.34 -15.22
N SER A 510 -27.83 5.69 -14.80
CA SER A 510 -28.96 5.89 -15.72
C SER A 510 -28.59 6.87 -16.85
N CYS A 511 -28.98 6.54 -18.08
CA CYS A 511 -28.79 7.36 -19.28
C CYS A 511 -29.40 8.77 -19.12
N THR A 512 -30.51 8.90 -18.38
CA THR A 512 -31.21 10.19 -18.17
C THR A 512 -30.39 11.13 -17.28
N ARG A 513 -29.94 10.65 -16.12
CA ARG A 513 -29.15 11.39 -15.14
C ARG A 513 -27.88 11.96 -15.76
N SER A 514 -27.20 11.14 -16.56
CA SER A 514 -25.98 11.54 -17.26
C SER A 514 -26.21 12.69 -18.24
N SER A 515 -27.36 12.71 -18.93
CA SER A 515 -27.72 13.79 -19.85
C SER A 515 -28.07 15.10 -19.12
N VAL A 516 -28.74 15.02 -17.97
CA VAL A 516 -29.13 16.20 -17.18
C VAL A 516 -27.90 16.83 -16.53
N SER A 517 -27.04 16.05 -15.86
CA SER A 517 -25.81 16.57 -15.26
C SER A 517 -24.86 17.13 -16.32
N LEU A 518 -24.73 16.50 -17.50
CA LEU A 518 -23.95 17.06 -18.61
C LEU A 518 -24.46 18.46 -19.01
N LYS A 519 -25.77 18.61 -19.24
CA LYS A 519 -26.37 19.89 -19.61
C LYS A 519 -26.16 20.93 -18.51
N ARG A 520 -26.31 20.55 -17.24
CA ARG A 520 -26.07 21.41 -16.07
C ARG A 520 -24.65 21.97 -16.07
N HIS A 521 -23.64 21.12 -16.17
CA HIS A 521 -22.23 21.55 -16.09
C HIS A 521 -21.80 22.38 -17.30
N ILE A 522 -22.26 22.04 -18.50
CA ILE A 522 -21.99 22.85 -19.70
C ILE A 522 -22.61 24.24 -19.56
N THR A 523 -23.85 24.32 -19.08
CA THR A 523 -24.52 25.61 -18.82
C THR A 523 -23.77 26.41 -17.75
N ALA A 524 -23.36 25.77 -16.65
CA ALA A 524 -22.60 26.42 -15.59
C ALA A 524 -21.25 26.97 -16.08
N MET A 525 -20.53 26.22 -16.93
CA MET A 525 -19.29 26.69 -17.55
C MET A 525 -19.51 27.91 -18.44
N CYS A 526 -20.52 27.87 -19.32
CA CYS A 526 -20.81 29.00 -20.22
C CYS A 526 -21.19 30.27 -19.44
N LEU A 527 -21.90 30.13 -18.31
CA LEU A 527 -22.31 31.25 -17.48
C LEU A 527 -21.20 31.81 -16.59
N LYS A 528 -20.29 30.97 -16.08
CA LYS A 528 -19.28 31.37 -15.09
C LYS A 528 -17.93 31.72 -15.70
N VAL A 529 -17.52 31.08 -16.79
CA VAL A 529 -16.17 31.26 -17.38
C VAL A 529 -16.19 32.47 -18.34
N PRO A 530 -15.45 33.56 -18.06
CA PRO A 530 -15.52 34.79 -18.85
C PRO A 530 -15.25 34.60 -20.34
N SER A 531 -14.25 33.79 -20.71
CA SER A 531 -13.91 33.53 -22.11
C SER A 531 -15.04 32.80 -22.87
N LEU A 532 -15.76 31.89 -22.21
CA LEU A 532 -16.89 31.18 -22.83
C LEU A 532 -18.12 32.07 -22.97
N LEU A 533 -18.37 32.92 -21.97
CA LEU A 533 -19.47 33.89 -21.97
C LEU A 533 -19.30 34.95 -23.06
N ALA A 534 -18.06 35.41 -23.28
CA ALA A 534 -17.76 36.40 -24.32
C ALA A 534 -18.10 35.87 -25.72
N CYS A 535 -17.75 34.61 -26.04
CA CYS A 535 -18.04 33.99 -27.33
C CYS A 535 -19.54 33.76 -27.61
N GLU A 536 -20.38 33.80 -26.59
CA GLU A 536 -21.83 33.55 -26.71
C GLU A 536 -22.57 34.75 -27.34
N ASN A 537 -22.02 35.96 -27.20
CA ASN A 537 -22.58 37.19 -27.78
C ASN A 537 -22.34 37.33 -29.29
N ASP A 538 -21.50 36.47 -29.88
CA ASP A 538 -21.04 36.58 -31.28
C ASP A 538 -21.73 35.58 -32.25
N GLU A 539 -22.55 34.63 -31.78
CA GLU A 539 -23.15 33.59 -32.65
C GLU A 539 -24.65 33.75 -32.96
N VAL A 540 -25.02 33.37 -34.20
CA VAL A 540 -26.38 33.37 -34.77
C VAL A 540 -27.09 32.03 -34.50
N ALA A 541 -28.40 32.10 -34.24
CA ALA A 541 -29.32 31.03 -33.85
C ALA A 541 -29.14 29.65 -34.54
N GLY A 542 -28.44 28.73 -33.87
CA GLY A 542 -28.47 27.27 -34.11
C GLY A 542 -29.00 26.51 -32.88
N ASP A 543 -28.85 25.17 -32.83
CA ASP A 543 -29.10 24.39 -31.61
C ASP A 543 -28.09 24.79 -30.53
N GLY A 544 -28.47 25.77 -29.71
CA GLY A 544 -27.60 26.43 -28.75
C GLY A 544 -26.94 25.48 -27.75
N ASN A 545 -27.52 24.30 -27.49
CA ASN A 545 -26.94 23.32 -26.57
C ASN A 545 -25.81 22.50 -27.22
N LEU A 546 -25.91 22.16 -28.51
CA LEU A 546 -24.79 21.51 -29.22
C LEU A 546 -23.62 22.47 -29.45
N SER A 547 -23.89 23.73 -29.78
CA SER A 547 -22.84 24.77 -29.90
C SER A 547 -22.13 25.01 -28.56
N ALA A 548 -22.90 25.21 -27.46
CA ALA A 548 -22.32 25.40 -26.12
C ALA A 548 -21.43 24.22 -25.68
N ARG A 549 -21.87 22.99 -25.93
CA ARG A 549 -21.08 21.78 -25.64
C ARG A 549 -19.73 21.78 -26.36
N ARG A 550 -19.74 22.02 -27.67
CA ARG A 550 -18.52 22.10 -28.48
C ARG A 550 -17.57 23.18 -27.94
N ARG A 551 -18.08 24.39 -27.67
CA ARG A 551 -17.27 25.50 -27.14
C ARG A 551 -16.58 25.15 -25.82
N CYS A 552 -17.29 24.49 -24.89
CA CYS A 552 -16.69 24.03 -23.63
C CYS A 552 -15.55 23.02 -23.86
N PHE A 553 -15.74 22.04 -24.75
CA PHE A 553 -14.69 21.06 -25.07
C PHE A 553 -13.49 21.71 -25.75
N ASP A 554 -13.72 22.58 -26.73
CA ASP A 554 -12.66 23.32 -27.44
C ASP A 554 -11.86 24.19 -26.45
N TYR A 555 -12.53 24.87 -25.52
CA TYR A 555 -11.92 25.66 -24.46
C TYR A 555 -11.01 24.80 -23.57
N LEU A 556 -11.53 23.72 -22.99
CA LEU A 556 -10.76 22.85 -22.09
C LEU A 556 -9.57 22.21 -22.79
N HIS A 557 -9.75 21.72 -24.03
CA HIS A 557 -8.67 21.16 -24.84
C HIS A 557 -7.58 22.20 -25.12
N THR A 558 -7.95 23.41 -25.53
CA THR A 558 -7.00 24.50 -25.80
C THR A 558 -6.20 24.86 -24.56
N ARG A 559 -6.84 24.95 -23.39
CA ARG A 559 -6.16 25.25 -22.12
C ARG A 559 -5.18 24.12 -21.74
N LEU A 560 -5.61 22.86 -21.81
CA LEU A 560 -4.74 21.71 -21.54
C LEU A 560 -3.52 21.64 -22.46
N TRP A 561 -3.72 21.91 -23.75
CA TRP A 561 -2.66 21.88 -24.75
C TRP A 561 -1.57 22.93 -24.50
N LYS A 562 -1.94 24.06 -23.89
CA LYS A 562 -1.03 25.12 -23.46
C LYS A 562 -0.34 24.76 -22.14
N ALA A 563 -1.10 24.33 -21.13
CA ALA A 563 -0.60 24.05 -19.78
C ALA A 563 0.32 22.82 -19.71
N ASP A 564 0.06 21.75 -20.49
CA ASP A 564 0.90 20.55 -20.54
C ASP A 564 1.21 20.14 -21.99
N THR A 565 2.36 20.60 -22.47
CA THR A 565 2.81 20.28 -23.84
C THR A 565 3.33 18.85 -24.01
N LEU A 566 3.69 18.15 -22.93
CA LEU A 566 4.30 16.82 -22.99
C LEU A 566 3.26 15.72 -23.24
N ARG A 567 2.00 15.97 -22.89
CA ARG A 567 0.91 15.00 -22.98
C ARG A 567 -0.14 15.34 -24.04
N ARG A 568 0.18 16.21 -25.00
CA ARG A 568 -0.74 16.67 -26.07
C ARG A 568 -1.54 15.56 -26.74
N CYS A 569 -0.88 14.45 -27.12
CA CYS A 569 -1.56 13.34 -27.79
C CYS A 569 -2.67 12.69 -26.93
N LEU A 570 -2.53 12.71 -25.60
CA LEU A 570 -3.58 12.23 -24.68
C LEU A 570 -4.79 13.17 -24.72
N TYR A 571 -4.56 14.49 -24.71
CA TYR A 571 -5.65 15.46 -24.75
C TYR A 571 -6.36 15.46 -26.10
N ASP A 572 -5.62 15.26 -27.19
CA ASP A 572 -6.20 15.11 -28.52
C ASP A 572 -7.14 13.89 -28.58
N ASP A 573 -6.72 12.73 -28.05
CA ASP A 573 -7.58 11.54 -27.98
C ASP A 573 -8.82 11.76 -27.09
N LEU A 574 -8.68 12.38 -25.92
CA LEU A 574 -9.81 12.73 -25.06
C LEU A 574 -10.78 13.69 -25.75
N PHE A 575 -10.25 14.70 -26.44
CA PHE A 575 -11.04 15.67 -27.18
C PHE A 575 -11.74 15.03 -28.39
N GLN A 576 -11.09 14.12 -29.12
CA GLN A 576 -11.77 13.37 -30.19
C GLN A 576 -12.95 12.56 -29.65
N ARG A 577 -12.83 11.95 -28.46
CA ARG A 577 -13.95 11.28 -27.80
C ARG A 577 -15.05 12.26 -27.38
N ALA A 578 -14.66 13.45 -26.94
CA ALA A 578 -15.58 14.54 -26.62
C ALA A 578 -16.40 15.01 -27.83
N LEU A 579 -15.86 14.90 -29.04
CA LEU A 579 -16.57 15.29 -30.27
C LEU A 579 -17.55 14.22 -30.78
N VAL A 580 -17.44 12.96 -30.31
CA VAL A 580 -18.36 11.87 -30.70
C VAL A 580 -19.78 12.18 -30.19
N GLY A 581 -20.64 12.63 -31.09
CA GLY A 581 -22.03 13.05 -30.79
C GLY A 581 -22.26 14.57 -30.70
N CYS A 582 -21.23 15.37 -30.96
CA CYS A 582 -21.34 16.81 -31.22
C CYS A 582 -21.43 17.14 -32.72
N HIS A 583 -21.74 16.16 -33.57
CA HIS A 583 -21.83 16.35 -35.02
C HIS A 583 -23.14 17.08 -35.36
N SER A 584 -22.99 18.26 -35.98
CA SER A 584 -24.03 18.96 -36.75
C SER A 584 -24.37 18.20 -38.02
#